data_AF-A0A9E4CK11-F1
#
_entry.id   AF-A0A9E4CK11-F1
#
_cell.length_a   1.000
_cell.length_b   1.000
_cell.length_c   1.000
_cell.angle_alpha   90.00
_cell.angle_beta   90.00
_cell.angle_gamma   90.00
#
_symmetry.space_group_name_H-M   'P 1'
#
loop_
_entity.id
_entity.type
_entity.pdbx_description
1 polymer ?
#
loop_
_entity_poly.entity_id
_entity_poly.type
_entity_poly.pdbx_seq_one_letter_code
_entity_poly.pdbx_strand_id
1 'polypeptide(L)'
;METLLTQYNPHWQNNRPYQLIFRARYCREIMELAGRREITVLKGIRRSGKSSLLKLAVNELLQQGTPPENILFMNLEDYRLGGEKTLETLDQIYQAYRQMHAPEGRIYLLFDEIQEIPGFEKWLRTHYEQNEQLKFMITGSSSSLFSRELATLLTGRQVSLEIFPFSFREYLDYRDSAILADLNRQDIDALYLSPMFKRIEPLLRRYLDQGGFPEMLKNENGAGNILALQQYISDIILRDIAQRYNIRKIEVLQKLT
;
A
#
# COMPACT_ATOMS: atom_id res chain seq x y z
N MET A 1 -8.96 -1.98 -23.12
CA MET A 1 -8.53 -1.11 -22.00
C MET A 1 -9.71 -0.71 -21.13
N GLU A 2 -10.76 -0.11 -21.67
CA GLU A 2 -11.92 0.40 -20.90
C GLU A 2 -12.54 -0.63 -19.94
N THR A 3 -12.81 -1.85 -20.41
CA THR A 3 -13.35 -2.93 -19.57
C THR A 3 -12.45 -3.25 -18.38
N LEU A 4 -11.13 -3.19 -18.57
CA LEU A 4 -10.14 -3.43 -17.53
C LEU A 4 -10.17 -2.31 -16.49
N LEU A 5 -10.20 -1.06 -16.94
CA LEU A 5 -10.28 0.10 -16.05
C LEU A 5 -11.54 0.08 -15.20
N THR A 6 -12.71 -0.21 -15.80
CA THR A 6 -13.97 -0.33 -15.07
C THR A 6 -13.94 -1.41 -13.99
N GLN A 7 -13.26 -2.54 -14.23
CA GLN A 7 -13.12 -3.61 -13.23
C GLN A 7 -12.25 -3.18 -12.04
N TYR A 8 -11.20 -2.41 -12.31
CA TYR A 8 -10.33 -1.89 -11.25
C TYR A 8 -10.95 -0.73 -10.48
N ASN A 9 -11.93 -0.03 -11.07
CA ASN A 9 -12.57 1.16 -10.54
C ASN A 9 -14.08 0.97 -10.34
N PRO A 10 -14.51 0.06 -9.43
CA PRO A 10 -15.92 -0.22 -9.19
C PRO A 10 -16.72 1.00 -8.68
N HIS A 11 -16.03 2.02 -8.16
CA HIS A 11 -16.63 3.28 -7.73
C HIS A 11 -17.25 4.08 -8.88
N TRP A 12 -16.78 3.91 -10.12
CA TRP A 12 -17.35 4.59 -11.30
C TRP A 12 -18.81 4.20 -11.61
N GLN A 13 -19.26 3.02 -11.15
CA GLN A 13 -20.61 2.55 -11.43
C GLN A 13 -21.57 2.77 -10.26
N ASN A 14 -21.13 2.40 -9.05
CA ASN A 14 -22.03 2.27 -7.90
C ASN A 14 -21.44 2.85 -6.61
N ASN A 15 -20.37 3.65 -6.72
CA ASN A 15 -19.63 4.19 -5.58
C ASN A 15 -19.31 3.15 -4.50
N ARG A 16 -19.02 1.90 -4.90
CA ARG A 16 -18.80 0.78 -3.98
C ARG A 16 -17.42 0.90 -3.34
N PRO A 17 -17.33 1.06 -2.01
CA PRO A 17 -16.03 1.10 -1.34
C PRO A 17 -15.37 -0.28 -1.34
N TYR A 18 -14.03 -0.30 -1.36
CA TYR A 18 -13.28 -1.53 -1.15
C TYR A 18 -13.45 -2.02 0.29
N GLN A 19 -13.81 -3.29 0.46
CA GLN A 19 -13.93 -3.93 1.77
C GLN A 19 -12.58 -4.46 2.24
N LEU A 20 -11.87 -3.64 3.01
CA LEU A 20 -10.51 -3.91 3.50
C LEU A 20 -10.39 -3.55 4.99
N ILE A 21 -9.41 -4.15 5.67
CA ILE A 21 -9.12 -3.81 7.06
C ILE A 21 -8.60 -2.38 7.12
N PHE A 22 -9.34 -1.50 7.78
CA PHE A 22 -8.98 -0.09 7.92
C PHE A 22 -7.71 0.07 8.76
N ARG A 23 -6.81 0.96 8.33
CA ARG A 23 -5.55 1.26 9.04
C ARG A 23 -5.47 2.75 9.35
N ALA A 24 -6.12 3.15 10.43
CA ALA A 24 -6.41 4.56 10.73
C ALA A 24 -5.21 5.51 10.64
N ARG A 25 -4.04 5.08 11.16
CA ARG A 25 -2.80 5.87 11.09
C ARG A 25 -2.39 6.14 9.64
N TYR A 26 -2.24 5.08 8.83
CA TYR A 26 -1.81 5.22 7.44
C TYR A 26 -2.85 5.94 6.59
N CYS A 27 -4.15 5.69 6.78
CA CYS A 27 -5.19 6.42 6.05
C CYS A 27 -5.09 7.93 6.32
N ARG A 28 -4.89 8.34 7.58
CA ARG A 28 -4.69 9.75 7.94
C ARG A 28 -3.46 10.35 7.26
N GLU A 29 -2.31 9.68 7.37
CA GLU A 29 -1.05 10.15 6.76
C GLU A 29 -1.18 10.22 5.23
N ILE A 30 -1.83 9.25 4.59
CA ILE A 30 -2.11 9.27 3.15
C ILE A 30 -3.01 10.45 2.78
N MET A 31 -4.05 10.73 3.56
CA MET A 31 -4.96 11.83 3.27
C MET A 31 -4.33 13.21 3.49
N GLU A 32 -3.46 13.36 4.48
CA GLU A 32 -2.64 14.57 4.64
C GLU A 32 -1.74 14.78 3.42
N LEU A 33 -1.16 13.72 2.88
CA LEU A 33 -0.36 13.78 1.66
C LEU A 33 -1.23 13.98 0.42
N ALA A 34 -2.47 13.49 0.39
CA ALA A 34 -3.42 13.63 -0.72
C ALA A 34 -3.69 15.09 -1.06
N GLY A 35 -3.72 15.96 -0.04
CA GLY A 35 -3.88 17.40 -0.20
C GLY A 35 -2.67 18.12 -0.82
N ARG A 36 -1.48 17.51 -0.76
CA ARG A 36 -0.22 18.10 -1.26
C ARG A 36 0.03 17.80 -2.73
N ARG A 37 0.92 18.56 -3.37
CA ARG A 37 1.25 18.41 -4.80
C ARG A 37 2.14 17.19 -5.02
N GLU A 38 3.14 16.99 -4.17
CA GLU A 38 4.19 15.98 -4.31
C GLU A 38 3.63 14.57 -4.54
N ILE A 39 4.30 13.79 -5.37
CA ILE A 39 3.95 12.39 -5.63
C ILE A 39 4.02 11.61 -4.30
N THR A 40 2.93 10.96 -3.92
CA THR A 40 2.89 10.12 -2.72
C THR A 40 3.37 8.72 -3.07
N VAL A 41 4.42 8.25 -2.38
CA VAL A 41 5.01 6.94 -2.65
C VAL A 41 4.84 6.02 -1.46
N LEU A 42 4.01 4.99 -1.60
CA LEU A 42 3.86 3.94 -0.59
C LEU A 42 4.90 2.85 -0.84
N LYS A 43 5.90 2.77 0.04
CA LYS A 43 6.98 1.76 -0.03
C LYS A 43 6.93 0.87 1.20
N GLY A 44 7.50 -0.32 1.11
CA GLY A 44 7.49 -1.28 2.21
C GLY A 44 7.73 -2.69 1.70
N ILE A 45 8.00 -3.61 2.63
CA ILE A 45 8.23 -5.01 2.32
C ILE A 45 7.04 -5.63 1.57
N ARG A 46 7.27 -6.71 0.81
CA ARG A 46 6.18 -7.49 0.21
C ARG A 46 5.15 -7.89 1.27
N ARG A 47 3.88 -7.92 0.87
CA ARG A 47 2.73 -8.30 1.72
C ARG A 47 2.45 -7.38 2.92
N SER A 48 3.10 -6.22 3.05
CA SER A 48 2.80 -5.22 4.11
C SER A 48 1.44 -4.52 3.99
N GLY A 49 0.71 -4.70 2.86
CA GLY A 49 -0.61 -4.12 2.65
C GLY A 49 -0.65 -2.79 1.87
N LYS A 50 0.41 -2.46 1.12
CA LYS A 50 0.48 -1.23 0.28
C LYS A 50 -0.69 -1.11 -0.70
N SER A 51 -0.96 -2.13 -1.50
CA SER A 51 -2.10 -2.18 -2.43
C SER A 51 -3.43 -1.93 -1.72
N SER A 52 -3.62 -2.55 -0.54
CA SER A 52 -4.81 -2.35 0.28
C SER A 52 -4.93 -0.90 0.78
N LEU A 53 -3.83 -0.27 1.20
CA LEU A 53 -3.81 1.12 1.62
C LEU A 53 -4.11 2.07 0.44
N LEU A 54 -3.62 1.78 -0.75
CA LEU A 54 -3.92 2.57 -1.95
C LEU A 54 -5.42 2.50 -2.30
N LYS A 55 -6.03 1.32 -2.17
CA LYS A 55 -7.49 1.15 -2.31
C LYS A 55 -8.28 1.83 -1.19
N LEU A 56 -7.78 1.81 0.05
CA LEU A 56 -8.39 2.57 1.14
C LEU A 56 -8.32 4.08 0.90
N ALA A 57 -7.26 4.58 0.26
CA ALA A 57 -7.17 5.98 -0.15
C ALA A 57 -8.30 6.35 -1.12
N VAL A 58 -8.68 5.46 -2.04
CA VAL A 58 -9.87 5.66 -2.91
C VAL A 58 -11.13 5.82 -2.05
N ASN A 59 -11.35 4.94 -1.06
CA ASN A 59 -12.50 5.06 -0.17
C ASN A 59 -12.54 6.40 0.57
N GLU A 60 -11.41 6.84 1.13
CA GLU A 60 -11.31 8.11 1.86
C GLU A 60 -11.56 9.31 0.95
N LEU A 61 -11.02 9.30 -0.27
CA LEU A 61 -11.25 10.36 -1.26
C LEU A 61 -12.73 10.48 -1.63
N LEU A 62 -13.41 9.35 -1.85
CA LEU A 62 -14.85 9.31 -2.13
C LEU A 62 -15.66 9.83 -0.93
N GLN A 63 -15.29 9.46 0.30
CA GLN A 63 -15.93 9.96 1.52
C GLN A 63 -15.76 11.48 1.71
N GLN A 64 -14.63 12.04 1.26
CA GLN A 64 -14.38 13.48 1.25
C GLN A 64 -15.10 14.23 0.12
N GLY A 65 -15.88 13.53 -0.72
CA GLY A 65 -16.68 14.12 -1.80
C GLY A 65 -15.91 14.29 -3.11
N THR A 66 -14.77 13.61 -3.30
CA THR A 66 -14.09 13.58 -4.60
C THR A 66 -15.00 12.85 -5.62
N PRO A 67 -15.25 13.42 -6.80
CA PRO A 67 -16.03 12.75 -7.83
C PRO A 67 -15.41 11.39 -8.20
N PRO A 68 -16.19 10.29 -8.31
CA PRO A 68 -15.66 8.97 -8.64
C PRO A 68 -14.80 8.96 -9.90
N GLU A 69 -15.23 9.69 -10.92
CA GLU A 69 -14.54 9.84 -12.20
C GLU A 69 -13.20 10.56 -12.09
N ASN A 70 -12.93 11.29 -11.01
CA ASN A 70 -11.66 11.97 -10.74
C ASN A 70 -10.63 11.03 -10.08
N ILE A 71 -10.98 9.78 -9.82
CA ILE A 71 -10.10 8.80 -9.17
C ILE A 71 -9.87 7.64 -10.13
N LEU A 72 -8.63 7.48 -10.57
CA LEU A 72 -8.18 6.32 -11.33
C LEU A 72 -7.28 5.46 -10.46
N PHE A 73 -7.68 4.21 -10.23
CA PHE A 73 -6.85 3.15 -9.66
C PHE A 73 -6.50 2.13 -10.74
N MET A 74 -5.24 1.71 -10.80
CA MET A 74 -4.80 0.61 -11.66
C MET A 74 -3.69 -0.19 -11.00
N ASN A 75 -3.81 -1.52 -11.02
CA ASN A 75 -2.70 -2.41 -10.66
C ASN A 75 -1.95 -2.82 -11.92
N LEU A 76 -0.67 -2.48 -11.96
CA LEU A 76 0.16 -2.63 -13.15
C LEU A 76 0.77 -4.03 -13.28
N GLU A 77 0.57 -4.95 -12.32
CA GLU A 77 0.93 -6.37 -12.47
C GLU A 77 -0.08 -7.15 -13.35
N ASP A 78 -1.26 -6.59 -13.66
CA ASP A 78 -2.30 -7.30 -14.41
C ASP A 78 -1.79 -7.81 -15.77
N TYR A 79 -1.84 -9.14 -15.97
CA TYR A 79 -1.36 -9.80 -17.18
C TYR A 79 -2.08 -9.35 -18.47
N ARG A 80 -3.28 -8.79 -18.35
CA ARG A 80 -4.09 -8.29 -19.48
C ARG A 80 -3.55 -6.98 -20.05
N LEU A 81 -2.61 -6.33 -19.37
CA LEU A 81 -1.84 -5.20 -19.90
C LEU A 81 -0.80 -5.61 -20.96
N GLY A 82 -0.61 -6.92 -21.17
CA GLY A 82 0.37 -7.46 -22.11
C GLY A 82 1.64 -7.94 -21.41
N GLY A 83 2.53 -8.56 -22.20
CA GLY A 83 3.78 -9.16 -21.70
C GLY A 83 4.83 -8.11 -21.32
N GLU A 84 5.30 -7.33 -22.30
CA GLU A 84 6.23 -6.23 -22.05
C GLU A 84 5.44 -4.93 -21.82
N LYS A 85 5.51 -4.42 -20.60
CA LYS A 85 4.86 -3.16 -20.24
C LYS A 85 5.88 -2.03 -20.36
N THR A 86 5.47 -0.92 -20.96
CA THR A 86 6.34 0.20 -21.30
C THR A 86 5.66 1.53 -20.93
N LEU A 87 6.33 2.66 -21.20
CA LEU A 87 5.72 3.97 -20.99
C LEU A 87 4.44 4.15 -21.82
N GLU A 88 4.40 3.55 -23.01
CA GLU A 88 3.21 3.52 -23.86
C GLU A 88 2.02 2.82 -23.17
N THR A 89 2.28 1.84 -22.30
CA THR A 89 1.22 1.20 -21.49
C THR A 89 0.57 2.21 -20.52
N LEU A 90 1.38 3.04 -19.84
CA LEU A 90 0.85 4.10 -18.96
C LEU A 90 0.07 5.15 -19.76
N ASP A 91 0.59 5.55 -20.91
CA ASP A 91 -0.11 6.47 -21.80
C ASP A 91 -1.44 5.89 -22.27
N GLN A 92 -1.49 4.63 -22.69
CA GLN A 92 -2.74 3.97 -23.10
C GLN A 92 -3.77 3.92 -21.96
N ILE A 93 -3.34 3.61 -20.73
CA ILE A 93 -4.20 3.62 -19.54
C ILE A 93 -4.76 5.05 -19.31
N TYR A 94 -3.88 6.05 -19.31
CA TYR A 94 -4.26 7.43 -19.03
C TYR A 94 -5.18 8.01 -20.12
N GLN A 95 -4.88 7.76 -21.40
CA GLN A 95 -5.70 8.21 -22.53
C GLN A 95 -7.08 7.54 -22.52
N ALA A 96 -7.15 6.22 -22.30
CA ALA A 96 -8.44 5.52 -22.20
C ALA A 96 -9.28 6.08 -21.06
N TYR A 97 -8.68 6.31 -19.88
CA TYR A 97 -9.35 6.95 -18.76
C TYR A 97 -9.89 8.36 -19.11
N ARG A 98 -9.07 9.20 -19.74
CA ARG A 98 -9.48 10.55 -20.17
C ARG A 98 -10.59 10.53 -21.20
N GLN A 99 -10.60 9.55 -22.11
CA GLN A 99 -11.67 9.38 -23.11
C GLN A 99 -12.99 8.94 -22.48
N MET A 100 -12.95 8.08 -21.47
CA MET A 100 -14.15 7.59 -20.78
C MET A 100 -14.85 8.67 -19.95
N HIS A 101 -14.08 9.53 -19.27
CA HIS A 101 -14.62 10.37 -18.21
C HIS A 101 -14.38 11.87 -18.36
N ALA A 102 -13.39 12.29 -19.15
CA ALA A 102 -12.99 13.70 -19.29
C ALA A 102 -13.00 14.49 -17.97
N PRO A 103 -12.33 13.99 -16.90
CA PRO A 103 -12.47 14.54 -15.55
C PRO A 103 -11.95 15.98 -15.47
N GLU A 104 -12.61 16.78 -14.64
CA GLU A 104 -12.31 18.20 -14.40
C GLU A 104 -11.83 18.45 -12.97
N GLY A 105 -11.04 19.50 -12.76
CA GLY A 105 -10.48 19.81 -11.44
C GLY A 105 -9.40 18.81 -11.02
N ARG A 106 -9.29 18.55 -9.71
CA ARG A 106 -8.23 17.72 -9.13
C ARG A 106 -8.47 16.23 -9.42
N ILE A 107 -7.45 15.57 -9.98
CA ILE A 107 -7.50 14.18 -10.44
C ILE A 107 -6.48 13.35 -9.66
N TYR A 108 -6.91 12.21 -9.13
CA TYR A 108 -6.08 11.28 -8.38
C TYR A 108 -5.74 10.08 -9.26
N LEU A 109 -4.45 9.88 -9.52
CA LEU A 109 -3.91 8.77 -10.30
C LEU A 109 -3.15 7.83 -9.35
N LEU A 110 -3.78 6.70 -9.03
CA LEU A 110 -3.32 5.69 -8.09
C LEU A 110 -2.81 4.47 -8.84
N PHE A 111 -1.49 4.26 -8.84
CA PHE A 111 -0.86 3.13 -9.54
C PHE A 111 -0.21 2.16 -8.56
N ASP A 112 -0.67 0.92 -8.57
CA ASP A 112 -0.14 -0.16 -7.75
C ASP A 112 0.94 -0.92 -8.54
N GLU A 113 2.07 -1.20 -7.89
CA GLU A 113 3.25 -1.87 -8.47
C GLU A 113 3.83 -1.12 -9.69
N ILE A 114 4.04 0.20 -9.56
CA ILE A 114 4.51 1.08 -10.64
C ILE A 114 5.84 0.65 -11.27
N GLN A 115 6.69 -0.08 -10.53
CA GLN A 115 7.95 -0.59 -11.05
C GLN A 115 7.80 -1.61 -12.18
N GLU A 116 6.60 -2.14 -12.39
CA GLU A 116 6.28 -2.99 -13.54
C GLU A 116 6.45 -2.25 -14.88
N ILE A 117 6.52 -0.92 -14.86
CA ILE A 117 6.76 -0.07 -16.02
C ILE A 117 8.18 0.52 -15.95
N PRO A 118 9.17 -0.03 -16.68
CA PRO A 118 10.51 0.55 -16.68
C PRO A 118 10.54 2.01 -17.14
N GLY A 119 11.22 2.88 -16.39
CA GLY A 119 11.36 4.30 -16.71
C GLY A 119 10.15 5.17 -16.38
N PHE A 120 9.16 4.64 -15.65
CA PHE A 120 7.93 5.34 -15.25
C PHE A 120 8.17 6.73 -14.62
N GLU A 121 9.34 6.95 -14.01
CA GLU A 121 9.72 8.22 -13.40
C GLU A 121 9.68 9.37 -14.41
N LYS A 122 10.04 9.09 -15.67
CA LYS A 122 9.98 10.07 -16.77
C LYS A 122 8.53 10.45 -17.09
N TRP A 123 7.64 9.47 -17.08
CA TRP A 123 6.21 9.69 -17.32
C TRP A 123 5.58 10.50 -16.18
N LEU A 124 5.80 10.09 -14.93
CA LEU A 124 5.34 10.82 -13.75
C LEU A 124 5.84 12.28 -13.74
N ARG A 125 7.14 12.50 -13.99
CA ARG A 125 7.72 13.84 -14.03
C ARG A 125 7.06 14.72 -15.09
N THR A 126 6.92 14.21 -16.31
CA THR A 126 6.33 14.95 -17.43
C THR A 126 4.91 15.40 -17.08
N HIS A 127 4.06 14.49 -16.61
CA HIS A 127 2.67 14.82 -16.27
C HIS A 127 2.55 15.70 -15.02
N TYR A 128 3.41 15.50 -14.03
CA TYR A 128 3.48 16.34 -12.82
C TYR A 128 3.83 17.81 -13.13
N GLU A 129 4.70 18.04 -14.12
CA GLU A 129 5.10 19.39 -14.54
C GLU A 129 4.04 20.06 -15.42
N GLN A 130 3.32 19.27 -16.23
CA GLN A 130 2.33 19.79 -17.17
C GLN A 130 0.97 20.10 -16.53
N ASN A 131 0.59 19.43 -15.44
CA ASN A 131 -0.73 19.58 -14.85
C ASN A 131 -0.71 19.54 -13.32
N GLU A 132 -0.91 20.69 -12.69
CA GLU A 132 -0.93 20.84 -11.23
C GLU A 132 -2.13 20.18 -10.55
N GLN A 133 -3.17 19.83 -11.32
CA GLN A 133 -4.35 19.14 -10.82
C GLN A 133 -4.13 17.64 -10.66
N LEU A 134 -3.04 17.08 -11.22
CA LEU A 134 -2.74 15.66 -11.08
C LEU A 134 -2.08 15.38 -9.73
N LYS A 135 -2.71 14.49 -8.97
CA LYS A 135 -2.15 13.90 -7.76
C LYS A 135 -1.81 12.45 -8.00
N PHE A 136 -0.52 12.13 -7.98
CA PHE A 136 -0.04 10.76 -8.06
C PHE A 136 0.07 10.12 -6.68
N MET A 137 -0.43 8.89 -6.55
CA MET A 137 -0.15 8.00 -5.44
C MET A 137 0.31 6.66 -6.01
N ILE A 138 1.52 6.25 -5.71
CA ILE A 138 2.10 5.05 -6.30
C ILE A 138 2.53 4.08 -5.22
N THR A 139 2.44 2.78 -5.51
CA THR A 139 3.06 1.74 -4.70
C THR A 139 4.15 1.03 -5.48
N GLY A 140 5.00 0.36 -4.72
CA GLY A 140 5.97 -0.55 -5.26
C GLY A 140 6.77 -1.23 -4.16
N SER A 141 7.44 -2.31 -4.52
CA SER A 141 8.38 -2.96 -3.62
C SER A 141 9.47 -1.99 -3.16
N SER A 142 9.87 -2.04 -1.88
CA SER A 142 10.94 -1.16 -1.37
C SER A 142 12.20 -1.23 -2.25
N SER A 143 12.59 -2.41 -2.73
CA SER A 143 13.80 -2.58 -3.55
C SER A 143 13.78 -1.79 -4.87
N SER A 144 12.64 -1.69 -5.54
CA SER A 144 12.48 -0.95 -6.79
C SER A 144 12.25 0.55 -6.56
N LEU A 145 11.46 0.90 -5.52
CA LEU A 145 11.15 2.30 -5.20
C LEU A 145 12.28 3.09 -4.52
N PHE A 146 13.38 2.41 -4.16
CA PHE A 146 14.62 3.03 -3.69
C PHE A 146 15.71 3.08 -4.78
N SER A 147 15.34 2.99 -6.06
CA SER A 147 16.30 3.14 -7.16
C SER A 147 16.97 4.52 -7.11
N ARG A 148 18.26 4.59 -7.52
CA ARG A 148 18.97 5.88 -7.69
C ARG A 148 18.24 6.80 -8.68
N GLU A 149 17.50 6.22 -9.61
CA GLU A 149 16.75 6.93 -10.65
C GLU A 149 15.53 7.65 -10.08
N LEU A 150 14.74 7.01 -9.20
CA LEU A 150 13.69 7.70 -8.44
C LEU A 150 14.24 8.82 -7.58
N ALA A 151 15.35 8.55 -6.89
CA ALA A 151 15.99 9.53 -6.03
C ALA A 151 16.51 10.76 -6.79
N THR A 152 16.84 10.65 -8.08
CA THR A 152 17.37 11.73 -8.92
C THR A 152 16.32 12.39 -9.83
N LEU A 153 15.42 11.63 -10.44
CA LEU A 153 14.41 12.15 -11.38
C LEU A 153 13.22 12.79 -10.67
N LEU A 154 12.88 12.32 -9.47
CA LEU A 154 11.77 12.84 -8.66
C LEU A 154 12.25 13.55 -7.39
N THR A 155 13.53 13.97 -7.32
CA THR A 155 14.06 14.72 -6.17
C THR A 155 13.21 15.96 -5.91
N GLY A 156 12.78 16.14 -4.66
CA GLY A 156 11.94 17.27 -4.23
C GLY A 156 10.51 17.25 -4.75
N ARG A 157 10.11 16.24 -5.55
CA ARG A 157 8.76 16.11 -6.13
C ARG A 157 7.98 14.93 -5.55
N GLN A 158 8.57 14.16 -4.63
CA GLN A 158 7.94 13.01 -4.00
C GLN A 158 8.07 13.03 -2.48
N VAL A 159 7.08 12.45 -1.81
CA VAL A 159 7.12 12.13 -0.38
C VAL A 159 6.84 10.64 -0.22
N SER A 160 7.75 9.92 0.42
CA SER A 160 7.57 8.50 0.68
C SER A 160 6.95 8.24 2.05
N LEU A 161 5.99 7.34 2.10
CA LEU A 161 5.44 6.76 3.31
C LEU A 161 5.83 5.29 3.38
N GLU A 162 6.52 4.90 4.45
CA GLU A 162 6.95 3.51 4.65
C GLU A 162 5.88 2.70 5.39
N ILE A 163 5.47 1.62 4.76
CA ILE A 163 4.39 0.74 5.20
C ILE A 163 4.99 -0.52 5.81
N PHE A 164 4.70 -0.71 7.09
CA PHE A 164 5.01 -1.93 7.82
C PHE A 164 3.81 -2.88 7.84
N PRO A 165 4.03 -4.18 8.14
CA PRO A 165 2.96 -5.06 8.62
C PRO A 165 2.19 -4.40 9.77
N PHE A 166 1.01 -4.94 10.11
CA PHE A 166 0.23 -4.46 11.24
C PHE A 166 1.09 -4.47 12.49
N SER A 167 1.19 -3.32 13.13
CA SER A 167 1.67 -3.24 14.50
C SER A 167 0.71 -3.93 15.45
N PHE A 168 1.16 -4.28 16.65
CA PHE A 168 0.25 -4.82 17.67
C PHE A 168 -0.90 -3.85 17.99
N ARG A 169 -0.66 -2.54 17.92
CA ARG A 169 -1.71 -1.52 18.08
C ARG A 169 -2.79 -1.66 17.00
N GLU A 170 -2.40 -1.76 15.73
CA GLU A 170 -3.36 -1.96 14.63
C GLU A 170 -4.06 -3.32 14.72
N TYR A 171 -3.36 -4.35 15.22
CA TYR A 171 -3.94 -5.65 15.48
C TYR A 171 -5.04 -5.58 16.55
N LEU A 172 -4.80 -4.84 17.64
CA LEU A 172 -5.83 -4.59 18.66
C LEU A 172 -7.02 -3.83 18.08
N ASP A 173 -6.79 -2.80 17.25
CA ASP A 173 -7.87 -2.05 16.59
C ASP A 173 -8.76 -2.96 15.75
N TYR A 174 -8.13 -3.87 15.02
CA TYR A 174 -8.82 -4.82 14.18
C TYR A 174 -9.59 -5.89 14.97
N ARG A 175 -9.02 -6.39 16.08
CA ARG A 175 -9.60 -7.50 16.87
C ARG A 175 -10.59 -7.04 17.93
N ASP A 176 -10.32 -5.94 18.61
CA ASP A 176 -11.12 -5.36 19.69
C ASP A 176 -10.77 -3.88 19.89
N SER A 177 -11.44 -3.00 19.15
CA SER A 177 -11.23 -1.55 19.20
C SER A 177 -11.56 -0.93 20.56
N ALA A 178 -12.37 -1.59 21.40
CA ALA A 178 -12.67 -1.10 22.75
C ALA A 178 -11.43 -1.15 23.65
N ILE A 179 -10.55 -2.14 23.47
CA ILE A 179 -9.26 -2.21 24.20
C ILE A 179 -8.40 -0.98 23.91
N LEU A 180 -8.38 -0.50 22.66
CA LEU A 180 -7.61 0.70 22.31
C LEU A 180 -8.18 1.98 22.89
N ALA A 181 -9.50 2.12 22.94
CA ALA A 181 -10.15 3.27 23.55
C ALA A 181 -9.79 3.39 25.04
N ASP A 182 -9.67 2.27 25.73
CA ASP A 182 -9.27 2.21 27.14
C ASP A 182 -7.75 2.45 27.30
N LEU A 183 -6.92 1.87 26.42
CA LEU A 183 -5.45 2.07 26.41
C LEU A 183 -5.05 3.53 26.24
N ASN A 184 -5.72 4.27 25.35
CA ASN A 184 -5.39 5.67 25.09
C ASN A 184 -5.65 6.61 26.29
N ARG A 185 -6.34 6.13 27.34
CA ARG A 185 -6.71 6.89 28.53
C ARG A 185 -5.89 6.51 29.77
N GLN A 186 -4.98 5.55 29.66
CA GLN A 186 -4.24 5.00 30.80
C GLN A 186 -2.73 5.10 30.60
N ASP A 187 -2.01 5.14 31.71
CA ASP A 187 -0.56 5.01 31.72
C ASP A 187 -0.15 3.56 31.39
N ILE A 188 0.83 3.40 30.50
CA ILE A 188 1.32 2.08 30.06
C ILE A 188 1.94 1.31 31.22
N ASP A 189 2.53 2.00 32.20
CA ASP A 189 3.15 1.35 33.36
C ASP A 189 2.09 0.79 34.33
N ALA A 190 0.90 1.39 34.36
CA ALA A 190 -0.23 0.89 35.15
C ALA A 190 -0.93 -0.32 34.50
N LEU A 191 -0.62 -0.61 33.23
CA LEU A 191 -1.31 -1.60 32.42
C LEU A 191 -1.15 -3.01 32.96
N TYR A 192 0.07 -3.37 33.38
CA TYR A 192 0.43 -4.72 33.85
C TYR A 192 -0.35 -5.16 35.09
N LEU A 193 -0.80 -4.21 35.91
CA LEU A 193 -1.57 -4.46 37.13
C LEU A 193 -3.09 -4.33 36.90
N SER A 194 -3.50 -3.87 35.73
CA SER A 194 -4.90 -3.64 35.41
C SER A 194 -5.62 -4.94 35.00
N PRO A 195 -6.95 -5.08 35.26
CA PRO A 195 -7.75 -6.17 34.71
C PRO A 195 -7.70 -6.27 33.17
N MET A 196 -7.36 -5.16 32.50
CA MET A 196 -7.22 -5.09 31.05
C MET A 196 -6.02 -5.91 30.54
N PHE A 197 -4.97 -6.12 31.35
CA PHE A 197 -3.86 -6.99 30.95
C PHE A 197 -4.34 -8.41 30.61
N LYS A 198 -5.32 -8.94 31.35
CA LYS A 198 -5.92 -10.26 31.08
C LYS A 198 -6.64 -10.34 29.72
N ARG A 199 -7.07 -9.21 29.15
CA ARG A 199 -7.65 -9.12 27.81
C ARG A 199 -6.57 -8.97 26.73
N ILE A 200 -5.50 -8.24 27.02
CA ILE A 200 -4.40 -7.96 26.08
C ILE A 200 -3.45 -9.14 25.94
N GLU A 201 -3.11 -9.83 27.03
CA GLU A 201 -2.12 -10.91 27.04
C GLU A 201 -2.45 -12.02 26.03
N PRO A 202 -3.69 -12.56 25.94
CA PRO A 202 -4.01 -13.58 24.95
C PRO A 202 -3.90 -13.07 23.51
N LEU A 203 -4.25 -11.80 23.26
CA LEU A 203 -4.13 -11.17 21.96
C LEU A 203 -2.66 -10.94 21.58
N LEU A 204 -1.81 -10.57 22.53
CA LEU A 204 -0.38 -10.44 22.33
C LEU A 204 0.26 -11.77 21.97
N ARG A 205 -0.07 -12.85 22.71
CA ARG A 205 0.40 -14.21 22.39
C ARG A 205 0.00 -14.61 20.97
N ARG A 206 -1.27 -14.42 20.61
CA ARG A 206 -1.76 -14.68 19.24
C ARG A 206 -1.02 -13.85 18.20
N TYR A 207 -0.76 -12.57 18.46
CA TYR A 207 -0.03 -11.71 17.54
C TYR A 207 1.43 -12.17 17.36
N LEU A 208 2.09 -12.60 18.44
CA LEU A 208 3.45 -13.14 18.38
C LEU A 208 3.50 -14.45 17.58
N ASP A 209 2.47 -15.29 17.68
CA ASP A 209 2.37 -16.55 16.93
C ASP A 209 1.98 -16.35 15.46
N GLN A 210 1.08 -15.40 15.17
CA GLN A 210 0.51 -15.16 13.83
C GLN A 210 1.30 -14.13 13.01
N GLY A 211 2.06 -13.26 13.67
CA GLY A 211 2.72 -12.10 13.06
C GLY A 211 1.76 -10.99 12.66
N GLY A 212 2.33 -9.90 12.09
CA GLY A 212 1.58 -8.71 11.69
C GLY A 212 1.17 -8.66 10.21
N PHE A 213 1.43 -9.69 9.40
CA PHE A 213 1.09 -9.62 7.98
C PHE A 213 -0.43 -9.64 7.78
N PRO A 214 -1.01 -8.72 7.00
CA PRO A 214 -2.46 -8.58 6.83
C PRO A 214 -3.20 -9.89 6.48
N GLU A 215 -2.62 -10.75 5.64
CA GLU A 215 -3.25 -12.04 5.29
C GLU A 215 -3.32 -13.00 6.49
N MET A 216 -2.29 -13.01 7.35
CA MET A 216 -2.24 -13.89 8.51
C MET A 216 -3.31 -13.52 9.55
N LEU A 217 -3.73 -12.26 9.58
CA LEU A 217 -4.73 -11.76 10.52
C LEU A 217 -6.15 -12.22 10.18
N LYS A 218 -6.42 -12.63 8.94
CA LYS A 218 -7.74 -13.12 8.53
C LYS A 218 -8.03 -14.53 9.04
N ASN A 219 -7.00 -15.31 9.34
CA ASN A 219 -7.13 -16.68 9.82
C ASN A 219 -7.30 -16.70 11.34
N GLU A 220 -8.48 -17.08 11.82
CA GLU A 220 -8.78 -17.11 13.26
C GLU A 220 -8.16 -18.31 14.00
N ASN A 221 -7.92 -19.41 13.29
CA ASN A 221 -7.56 -20.69 13.89
C ASN A 221 -6.08 -20.83 14.29
N GLY A 222 -5.20 -19.88 13.95
CA GLY A 222 -3.80 -19.78 14.40
C GLY A 222 -2.84 -20.90 13.94
N ALA A 223 -3.32 -22.13 13.77
CA ALA A 223 -2.59 -23.29 13.28
C ALA A 223 -2.52 -23.25 11.76
N GLY A 224 -1.42 -22.69 11.22
CA GLY A 224 -1.18 -22.65 9.77
C GLY A 224 -0.25 -21.53 9.30
N ASN A 225 0.03 -20.55 10.16
CA ASN A 225 0.74 -19.34 9.74
C ASN A 225 2.28 -19.48 9.75
N ILE A 226 2.87 -20.44 10.49
CA ILE A 226 4.35 -20.54 10.60
C ILE A 226 5.00 -20.84 9.25
N LEU A 227 4.49 -21.82 8.50
CA LEU A 227 5.03 -22.16 7.16
C LEU A 227 4.87 -20.98 6.19
N ALA A 228 3.73 -20.28 6.23
CA ALA A 228 3.50 -19.09 5.42
C ALA A 228 4.48 -17.96 5.79
N LEU A 229 4.67 -17.68 7.08
CA LEU A 229 5.62 -16.68 7.56
C LEU A 229 7.07 -17.02 7.17
N GLN A 230 7.47 -18.30 7.29
CA GLN A 230 8.78 -18.76 6.81
C GLN A 230 8.95 -18.53 5.31
N GLN A 231 7.92 -18.84 4.51
CA GLN A 231 7.92 -18.54 3.08
C GLN A 231 8.02 -17.03 2.82
N TYR A 232 7.32 -16.21 3.60
CA TYR A 232 7.35 -14.75 3.45
C TYR A 232 8.74 -14.19 3.75
N ILE A 233 9.40 -14.67 4.81
CA ILE A 233 10.79 -14.30 5.13
C ILE A 233 11.72 -14.72 3.99
N SER A 234 11.59 -15.96 3.51
CA SER A 234 12.40 -16.46 2.39
C SER A 234 12.21 -15.61 1.14
N ASP A 235 10.97 -15.28 0.77
CA ASP A 235 10.65 -14.42 -0.38
C ASP A 235 11.28 -13.03 -0.23
N ILE A 236 11.23 -12.43 0.96
CA ILE A 236 11.84 -11.12 1.26
C ILE A 236 13.37 -11.20 1.13
N ILE A 237 14.00 -12.21 1.74
CA ILE A 237 15.46 -12.40 1.67
C ILE A 237 15.89 -12.59 0.21
N LEU A 238 15.20 -13.44 -0.54
CA LEU A 238 15.59 -13.79 -1.90
C LEU A 238 15.31 -12.66 -2.89
N ARG A 239 14.09 -12.13 -2.89
CA ARG A 239 13.62 -11.20 -3.94
C ARG A 239 13.86 -9.74 -3.58
N ASP A 240 13.74 -9.37 -2.31
CA ASP A 240 13.85 -7.96 -1.90
C ASP A 240 15.28 -7.58 -1.46
N ILE A 241 16.07 -8.54 -0.94
CA ILE A 241 17.43 -8.30 -0.43
C ILE A 241 18.49 -8.87 -1.37
N ALA A 242 18.51 -10.18 -1.61
CA ALA A 242 19.61 -10.84 -2.33
C ALA A 242 19.71 -10.39 -3.79
N GLN A 243 18.59 -10.34 -4.52
CA GLN A 243 18.54 -9.79 -5.87
C GLN A 243 18.98 -8.32 -5.92
N ARG A 244 18.54 -7.50 -4.94
CA ARG A 244 18.84 -6.06 -4.88
C ARG A 244 20.34 -5.76 -4.72
N TYR A 245 20.99 -6.45 -3.78
CA TYR A 245 22.39 -6.20 -3.46
C TYR A 245 23.34 -7.15 -4.19
N ASN A 246 22.82 -7.92 -5.16
CA ASN A 246 23.56 -8.93 -5.92
C ASN A 246 24.39 -9.85 -5.01
N ILE A 247 23.76 -10.29 -3.91
CA ILE A 247 24.45 -11.03 -2.85
C ILE A 247 24.71 -12.46 -3.32
N ARG A 248 25.99 -12.81 -3.45
CA ARG A 248 26.40 -14.13 -3.95
C ARG A 248 26.17 -15.26 -2.95
N LYS A 249 26.21 -14.98 -1.64
CA LYS A 249 26.08 -15.98 -0.56
C LYS A 249 24.71 -15.92 0.12
N ILE A 250 23.68 -16.25 -0.64
CA ILE A 250 22.28 -16.25 -0.17
C ILE A 250 22.08 -17.23 1.00
N GLU A 251 22.75 -18.37 0.98
CA GLU A 251 22.66 -19.40 2.04
C GLU A 251 23.10 -18.90 3.41
N VAL A 252 24.02 -17.93 3.48
CA VAL A 252 24.45 -17.33 4.74
C VAL A 252 23.36 -16.44 5.32
N LEU A 253 22.66 -15.68 4.47
CA LEU A 253 21.52 -14.85 4.87
C LEU A 253 20.36 -15.68 5.40
N GLN A 254 20.05 -16.79 4.73
CA GLN A 254 18.97 -17.70 5.17
C GLN A 254 19.25 -18.34 6.53
N LYS A 255 20.53 -18.49 6.93
CA LYS A 255 20.92 -19.05 8.24
C LYS A 255 20.84 -18.04 9.39
N LEU A 256 20.62 -16.76 9.12
CA LEU A 256 20.53 -15.70 10.14
C LEU A 256 19.10 -15.45 10.65
N THR A 257 18.11 -16.12 10.06
CA THR A 257 16.66 -15.98 10.33
C THR A 257 16.05 -17.33 10.63
#